data_AF-A0A351YYU8-F1
#
_entry.id   AF-A0A351YYU8-F1
#
_cell.length_a   1.000
_cell.length_b   1.000
_cell.length_c   1.000
_cell.angle_alpha   90.00
_cell.angle_beta   90.00
_cell.angle_gamma   90.00
#
_symmetry.space_group_name_H-M   'P 1'
#
loop_
_entity.id
_entity.type
_entity.pdbx_description
1 polymer ?
#
loop_
_entity_poly.entity_id
_entity_poly.type
_entity_poly.pdbx_seq_one_letter_code
_entity_poly.pdbx_strand_id
1 'polypeptide(L)'
;MILQFGKNKIEVDVEKTRAYYEKELLVSETCSCELCRNFVMAAESFSENVKIFFDSLGIDPRKVQEVFSGDEDGRKTVRYSGFTPFCGRILDGGSSVREREFKDGSKAYERDEENEFAVAENISVDFENELIIEDDSFPRPACSLIFSCELPWLLPEPKDVRYEDVSFVDERGLSFSDGEKVFFADCAGFPSSKDKKYIAYKNFSARQPCLEFWTRPWQTKIIFSRNGFFSGIRARFLMRKFLKQLFKYGYEAL
;
A
#
# COMPACT_ATOMS: atom_id res chain seq x y z
N MET A 1 8.63 -20.90 -20.26
CA MET A 1 8.16 -22.23 -19.78
C MET A 1 6.65 -22.28 -19.85
N ILE A 2 6.03 -23.46 -19.82
CA ILE A 2 4.57 -23.61 -19.82
C ILE A 2 4.11 -24.13 -18.46
N LEU A 3 3.11 -23.47 -17.87
CA LEU A 3 2.52 -23.79 -16.57
C LEU A 3 1.02 -24.04 -16.72
N GLN A 4 0.46 -24.87 -15.82
CA GLN A 4 -0.96 -25.17 -15.77
C GLN A 4 -1.52 -24.78 -14.39
N PHE A 5 -2.51 -23.89 -14.38
CA PHE A 5 -3.20 -23.40 -13.19
C PHE A 5 -4.70 -23.53 -13.38
N GLY A 6 -5.30 -24.57 -12.81
CA GLY A 6 -6.70 -24.89 -13.05
C GLY A 6 -6.98 -25.08 -14.55
N LYS A 7 -7.92 -24.32 -15.09
CA LYS A 7 -8.25 -24.29 -16.53
C LYS A 7 -7.20 -23.56 -17.39
N ASN A 8 -6.36 -22.72 -16.79
CA ASN A 8 -5.48 -21.82 -17.52
C ASN A 8 -4.13 -22.50 -17.81
N LYS A 9 -3.79 -22.57 -19.10
CA LYS A 9 -2.46 -22.98 -19.58
C LYS A 9 -1.72 -21.75 -20.03
N ILE A 10 -0.61 -21.43 -19.39
CA ILE A 10 0.13 -20.19 -19.66
C ILE A 10 1.56 -20.48 -20.10
N GLU A 11 2.05 -19.70 -21.07
CA GLU A 11 3.46 -19.55 -21.37
C GLU A 11 3.99 -18.36 -20.58
N VAL A 12 5.10 -18.54 -19.86
CA VAL A 12 5.74 -17.47 -19.08
C VAL A 12 7.25 -17.41 -19.35
N ASP A 13 7.75 -16.20 -19.53
CA ASP A 13 9.16 -15.84 -19.52
C ASP A 13 9.53 -15.33 -18.12
N VAL A 14 9.87 -16.28 -17.25
CA VAL A 14 10.14 -16.03 -15.83
C VAL A 14 11.31 -15.06 -15.65
N GLU A 15 12.35 -15.21 -16.45
CA GLU A 15 13.55 -14.38 -16.32
C GLU A 15 13.29 -12.93 -16.73
N LYS A 16 12.51 -12.70 -17.80
CA LYS A 16 12.10 -11.33 -18.15
C LYS A 16 11.19 -10.72 -17.10
N THR A 17 10.26 -11.50 -16.57
CA THR A 17 9.36 -11.04 -15.51
C THR A 17 10.17 -10.66 -14.26
N ARG A 18 11.08 -11.53 -13.83
CA ARG A 18 11.97 -11.27 -12.69
C ARG A 18 12.85 -10.04 -12.90
N ALA A 19 13.46 -9.89 -14.08
CA ALA A 19 14.31 -8.75 -14.41
C ALA A 19 13.58 -7.40 -14.40
N TYR A 20 12.25 -7.39 -14.62
CA TYR A 20 11.40 -6.23 -14.42
C TYR A 20 11.25 -5.95 -12.90
N TYR A 21 10.75 -6.93 -12.13
CA TYR A 21 10.50 -6.74 -10.69
C TYR A 21 11.77 -6.47 -9.87
N GLU A 22 12.97 -6.87 -10.32
CA GLU A 22 14.23 -6.49 -9.65
C GLU A 22 14.46 -4.98 -9.59
N LYS A 23 13.95 -4.23 -10.57
CA LYS A 23 14.12 -2.77 -10.69
C LYS A 23 12.97 -1.99 -10.09
N GLU A 24 11.80 -2.61 -10.00
CA GLU A 24 10.60 -1.97 -9.49
C GLU A 24 10.67 -1.70 -7.98
N LEU A 25 9.91 -0.68 -7.58
CA LEU A 25 9.71 -0.31 -6.18
C LEU A 25 8.63 -1.19 -5.55
N LEU A 26 8.61 -1.27 -4.22
CA LEU A 26 7.49 -1.87 -3.50
C LEU A 26 6.23 -1.03 -3.74
N VAL A 27 5.05 -1.66 -3.75
CA VAL A 27 3.78 -0.92 -3.90
C VAL A 27 3.58 0.11 -2.78
N SER A 28 4.17 -0.13 -1.61
CA SER A 28 4.19 0.83 -0.49
C SER A 28 5.11 2.04 -0.69
N GLU A 29 6.05 1.97 -1.64
CA GLU A 29 6.97 3.06 -1.99
C GLU A 29 6.39 3.95 -3.10
N THR A 30 5.51 3.41 -3.96
CA THR A 30 4.74 4.18 -4.94
C THR A 30 3.43 4.73 -4.36
N CYS A 31 2.84 4.05 -3.37
CA CYS A 31 1.66 4.49 -2.63
C CYS A 31 1.84 4.33 -1.12
N SER A 32 1.92 5.46 -0.40
CA SER A 32 2.18 5.47 1.04
C SER A 32 0.92 5.27 1.91
N CYS A 33 -0.17 4.73 1.37
CA CYS A 33 -1.40 4.51 2.13
C CYS A 33 -1.27 3.33 3.11
N GLU A 34 -2.15 3.26 4.12
CA GLU A 34 -2.16 2.17 5.10
C GLU A 34 -2.34 0.80 4.45
N LEU A 35 -3.24 0.71 3.47
CA LEU A 35 -3.54 -0.53 2.76
C LEU A 35 -2.30 -1.08 2.04
N CYS A 36 -1.61 -0.26 1.25
CA CYS A 36 -0.42 -0.69 0.49
C CYS A 36 0.75 -1.08 1.40
N ARG A 37 0.99 -0.33 2.48
CA ARG A 37 2.01 -0.70 3.47
C ARG A 37 1.69 -1.99 4.18
N ASN A 38 0.45 -2.13 4.64
CA ASN A 38 0.02 -3.35 5.31
C ASN A 38 0.15 -4.55 4.37
N PHE A 39 -0.24 -4.40 3.10
CA PHE A 39 -0.11 -5.44 2.09
C PHE A 39 1.34 -5.89 1.93
N VAL A 40 2.30 -4.97 1.78
CA VAL A 40 3.73 -5.32 1.67
C VAL A 40 4.22 -6.09 2.90
N MET A 41 3.85 -5.63 4.11
CA MET A 41 4.21 -6.32 5.35
C MET A 41 3.56 -7.71 5.45
N ALA A 42 2.28 -7.81 5.11
CA ALA A 42 1.52 -9.05 5.23
C ALA A 42 1.89 -10.07 4.14
N ALA A 43 2.30 -9.63 2.96
CA ALA A 43 2.80 -10.50 1.89
C ALA A 43 4.07 -11.28 2.31
N GLU A 44 4.87 -10.79 3.28
CA GLU A 44 5.99 -11.58 3.82
C GLU A 44 5.52 -12.87 4.52
N SER A 45 4.28 -12.86 5.04
CA SER A 45 3.65 -13.99 5.72
C SER A 45 2.98 -14.99 4.77
N PHE A 46 3.09 -14.80 3.45
CA PHE A 46 2.59 -15.78 2.49
C PHE A 46 3.15 -17.18 2.76
N SER A 47 2.30 -18.19 2.60
CA SER A 47 2.68 -19.59 2.73
C SER A 47 3.67 -19.98 1.63
N GLU A 48 4.42 -21.06 1.86
CA GLU A 48 5.43 -21.53 0.90
C GLU A 48 4.82 -21.81 -0.48
N ASN A 49 3.62 -22.39 -0.54
CA ASN A 49 2.92 -22.65 -1.80
C ASN A 49 2.65 -21.37 -2.59
N VAL A 50 2.30 -20.28 -1.89
CA VAL A 50 2.02 -18.99 -2.51
C VAL A 50 3.33 -18.35 -3.00
N LYS A 51 4.40 -18.46 -2.23
CA LYS A 51 5.74 -18.01 -2.65
C LYS A 51 6.22 -18.75 -3.89
N ILE A 52 6.13 -20.08 -3.89
CA ILE A 52 6.45 -20.93 -5.06
C ILE A 52 5.61 -20.54 -6.28
N PHE A 53 4.32 -20.25 -6.10
CA PHE A 53 3.46 -19.81 -7.19
C PHE A 53 3.95 -18.50 -7.82
N PHE A 54 4.18 -17.45 -7.03
CA PHE A 54 4.68 -16.18 -7.56
C PHE A 54 6.09 -16.31 -8.15
N ASP A 55 6.97 -17.10 -7.52
CA ASP A 55 8.32 -17.39 -8.02
C ASP A 55 8.30 -18.13 -9.36
N SER A 56 7.32 -19.03 -9.57
CA SER A 56 7.14 -19.73 -10.84
C SER A 56 6.75 -18.79 -12.00
N LEU A 57 6.22 -17.62 -11.68
CA LEU A 57 5.92 -16.55 -12.62
C LEU A 57 7.03 -15.49 -12.69
N GLY A 58 7.98 -15.49 -11.75
CA GLY A 58 9.02 -14.47 -11.63
C GLY A 58 8.53 -13.16 -11.03
N ILE A 59 7.42 -13.19 -10.28
CA ILE A 59 6.76 -12.01 -9.70
C ILE A 59 7.21 -11.84 -8.24
N ASP A 60 7.55 -10.61 -7.83
CA ASP A 60 7.59 -10.25 -6.40
C ASP A 60 6.22 -9.70 -6.02
N PRO A 61 5.41 -10.42 -5.20
CA PRO A 61 4.05 -10.00 -4.89
C PRO A 61 4.00 -8.71 -4.06
N ARG A 62 5.11 -8.19 -3.54
CA ARG A 62 5.16 -6.90 -2.84
C ARG A 62 5.33 -5.70 -3.78
N LYS A 63 5.61 -5.97 -5.05
CA LYS A 63 5.88 -4.97 -6.11
C LYS A 63 4.78 -4.96 -7.17
N VAL A 64 3.57 -5.38 -6.80
CA VAL A 64 2.42 -5.39 -7.71
C VAL A 64 2.07 -3.98 -8.17
N GLN A 65 1.52 -3.86 -9.38
CA GLN A 65 1.14 -2.56 -9.94
C GLN A 65 0.03 -1.87 -9.13
N GLU A 66 -0.98 -2.62 -8.72
CA GLU A 66 -2.07 -2.09 -7.90
C GLU A 66 -2.56 -3.09 -6.87
N VAL A 67 -2.92 -2.57 -5.70
CA VAL A 67 -3.63 -3.30 -4.65
C VAL A 67 -4.70 -2.40 -4.02
N PHE A 68 -5.89 -2.96 -3.84
CA PHE A 68 -7.04 -2.31 -3.22
C PHE A 68 -7.77 -3.29 -2.29
N SER A 69 -8.64 -2.81 -1.42
CA SER A 69 -9.42 -3.64 -0.49
C SER A 69 -10.91 -3.52 -0.75
N GLY A 70 -11.62 -4.64 -0.63
CA GLY A 70 -13.09 -4.69 -0.67
C GLY A 70 -13.77 -4.39 0.67
N ASP A 71 -13.06 -4.62 1.78
CA ASP A 71 -13.60 -4.54 3.14
C ASP A 71 -12.65 -3.74 4.06
N GLU A 72 -13.16 -2.73 4.76
CA GLU A 72 -12.42 -1.93 5.75
C GLU A 72 -12.70 -2.36 7.21
N ASP A 73 -13.52 -3.39 7.43
CA ASP A 73 -14.15 -3.64 8.72
C ASP A 73 -13.26 -4.49 9.67
N GLY A 74 -12.88 -3.90 10.82
CA GLY A 74 -12.44 -4.67 11.99
C GLY A 74 -11.00 -5.20 12.05
N ARG A 75 -10.08 -4.73 11.17
CA ARG A 75 -8.59 -4.76 11.26
C ARG A 75 -7.90 -5.98 11.88
N LYS A 76 -8.41 -7.19 11.67
CA LYS A 76 -7.64 -8.43 11.94
C LYS A 76 -7.17 -9.07 10.65
N THR A 77 -8.07 -9.16 9.68
CA THR A 77 -7.83 -9.69 8.35
C THR A 77 -8.45 -8.72 7.36
N VAL A 78 -7.76 -8.48 6.24
CA VAL A 78 -8.20 -7.60 5.16
C VAL A 78 -8.23 -8.41 3.87
N ARG A 79 -9.32 -8.25 3.12
CA ARG A 79 -9.43 -8.78 1.77
C ARG A 79 -8.82 -7.79 0.79
N TYR A 80 -7.71 -8.21 0.19
CA TYR A 80 -7.01 -7.50 -0.86
C TYR A 80 -7.40 -8.08 -2.21
N SER A 81 -7.55 -7.20 -3.19
CA SER A 81 -7.50 -7.56 -4.61
C SER A 81 -6.47 -6.69 -5.29
N GLY A 82 -5.93 -7.18 -6.40
CA GLY A 82 -4.98 -6.41 -7.17
C GLY A 82 -4.65 -7.09 -8.48
N PHE A 83 -3.77 -6.46 -9.23
CA PHE A 83 -3.29 -7.02 -10.48
C PHE A 83 -1.86 -6.59 -10.75
N THR A 84 -1.17 -7.42 -11.53
CA THR A 84 0.24 -7.24 -11.84
C THR A 84 0.62 -7.97 -13.13
N PRO A 85 1.56 -7.44 -13.94
CA PRO A 85 1.89 -8.04 -15.22
C PRO A 85 2.87 -9.21 -15.06
N PHE A 86 2.82 -10.13 -16.02
CA PHE A 86 3.86 -11.11 -16.28
C PHE A 86 4.17 -11.20 -17.77
N CYS A 87 5.42 -11.53 -18.11
CA CYS A 87 5.85 -11.67 -19.50
C CYS A 87 5.46 -13.05 -20.00
N GLY A 88 4.56 -13.12 -20.98
CA GLY A 88 3.98 -14.40 -21.37
C GLY A 88 2.74 -14.28 -22.25
N ARG A 89 2.05 -15.42 -22.40
CA ARG A 89 0.80 -15.58 -23.13
C ARG A 89 -0.09 -16.60 -22.43
N ILE A 90 -1.40 -16.38 -22.44
CA ILE A 90 -2.37 -17.42 -22.09
C ILE A 90 -2.59 -18.26 -23.36
N LEU A 91 -2.29 -19.55 -23.29
CA LEU A 91 -2.39 -20.48 -24.42
C LEU A 91 -3.75 -21.16 -24.50
N ASP A 92 -4.36 -21.41 -23.34
CA ASP A 92 -5.67 -22.05 -23.21
C ASP A 92 -6.30 -21.63 -21.87
N GLY A 93 -7.62 -21.68 -21.80
CA GLY A 93 -8.41 -21.10 -20.70
C GLY A 93 -8.95 -19.71 -21.03
N GLY A 94 -9.20 -18.90 -20.02
CA GLY A 94 -9.78 -17.57 -20.19
C GLY A 94 -10.23 -16.97 -18.87
N SER A 95 -10.39 -15.65 -18.88
CA SER A 95 -10.78 -14.86 -17.71
C SER A 95 -12.02 -15.42 -17.01
N SER A 96 -12.01 -15.38 -15.68
CA SER A 96 -13.18 -15.58 -14.82
C SER A 96 -14.07 -14.33 -14.80
N VAL A 97 -13.61 -13.20 -15.34
CA VAL A 97 -14.42 -11.99 -15.53
C VAL A 97 -15.41 -12.22 -16.68
N ARG A 98 -16.69 -12.09 -16.35
CA ARG A 98 -17.79 -12.09 -17.31
C ARG A 98 -18.32 -10.69 -17.48
N GLU A 99 -18.45 -10.26 -18.74
CA GLU A 99 -19.20 -9.05 -19.05
C GLU A 99 -20.71 -9.35 -18.93
N ARG A 100 -21.39 -8.54 -18.13
CA ARG A 100 -22.84 -8.52 -17.99
C ARG A 100 -23.36 -7.20 -18.52
N GLU A 101 -24.07 -7.25 -19.64
CA GLU A 101 -24.80 -6.10 -20.17
C GLU A 101 -26.18 -6.02 -19.51
N PHE A 102 -26.51 -4.85 -18.95
CA PHE A 102 -27.83 -4.54 -18.43
C PHE A 102 -28.74 -4.00 -19.53
N LYS A 103 -30.06 -4.03 -19.28
CA LYS A 103 -31.07 -3.60 -20.27
C LYS A 103 -30.94 -2.14 -20.72
N ASP A 104 -30.24 -1.31 -19.94
CA ASP A 104 -29.98 0.10 -20.25
C ASP A 104 -28.68 0.31 -21.06
N GLY A 105 -28.00 -0.77 -21.46
CA GLY A 105 -26.73 -0.74 -22.18
C GLY A 105 -25.51 -0.49 -21.29
N SER A 106 -25.70 -0.36 -19.97
CA SER A 106 -24.56 -0.37 -19.04
C SER A 106 -23.96 -1.77 -18.95
N LYS A 107 -22.65 -1.84 -18.74
CA LYS A 107 -21.91 -3.09 -18.59
C LYS A 107 -21.35 -3.18 -17.18
N ALA A 108 -21.56 -4.32 -16.52
CA ALA A 108 -20.77 -4.72 -15.36
C ALA A 108 -19.81 -5.82 -15.75
N TYR A 109 -18.68 -5.87 -15.05
CA TYR A 109 -17.75 -6.97 -15.10
C TYR A 109 -17.90 -7.72 -13.78
N GLU A 110 -18.43 -8.93 -13.85
CA GLU A 110 -18.63 -9.80 -12.69
C GLU A 110 -17.52 -10.84 -12.68
N ARG A 111 -16.81 -10.97 -11.55
CA ARG A 111 -15.85 -12.04 -11.34
C ARG A 111 -16.59 -13.31 -10.96
N ASP A 112 -16.36 -14.38 -11.73
CA ASP A 112 -16.80 -15.72 -11.38
C ASP A 112 -15.78 -16.37 -10.44
N GLU A 113 -15.93 -16.11 -9.14
CA GLU A 113 -15.04 -16.62 -8.09
C GLU A 113 -14.90 -18.15 -8.11
N GLU A 114 -15.92 -18.89 -8.56
CA GLU A 114 -15.87 -20.36 -8.67
C GLU A 114 -14.88 -20.84 -9.76
N ASN A 115 -14.52 -19.94 -10.69
CA ASN A 115 -13.62 -20.23 -11.81
C ASN A 115 -12.22 -19.64 -11.64
N GLU A 116 -11.93 -18.99 -10.50
CA GLU A 116 -10.58 -18.57 -10.14
C GLU A 116 -9.74 -19.78 -9.70
N PHE A 117 -8.43 -19.72 -9.93
CA PHE A 117 -7.51 -20.75 -9.45
C PHE A 117 -7.09 -20.44 -8.01
N ALA A 118 -7.53 -21.28 -7.07
CA ALA A 118 -7.07 -21.21 -5.68
C ALA A 118 -5.60 -21.67 -5.57
N VAL A 119 -4.70 -20.74 -5.29
CA VAL A 119 -3.28 -21.04 -5.03
C VAL A 119 -3.11 -21.59 -3.62
N ALA A 120 -3.87 -21.04 -2.67
CA ALA A 120 -4.01 -21.52 -1.30
C ALA A 120 -5.38 -21.12 -0.74
N GLU A 121 -5.69 -21.52 0.50
CA GLU A 121 -6.97 -21.21 1.16
C GLU A 121 -7.28 -19.71 1.18
N ASN A 122 -6.27 -18.85 1.33
CA ASN A 122 -6.41 -17.41 1.47
C ASN A 122 -6.01 -16.62 0.22
N ILE A 123 -5.78 -17.27 -0.93
CA ILE A 123 -5.44 -16.57 -2.17
C ILE A 123 -5.87 -17.34 -3.41
N SER A 124 -6.60 -16.62 -4.28
CA SER A 124 -7.01 -17.05 -5.60
C SER A 124 -6.47 -16.10 -6.67
N VAL A 125 -6.34 -16.61 -7.88
CA VAL A 125 -5.84 -15.86 -9.02
C VAL A 125 -6.65 -16.12 -10.28
N ASP A 126 -6.58 -15.16 -11.19
CA ASP A 126 -7.03 -15.28 -12.56
C ASP A 126 -6.07 -14.55 -13.52
N PHE A 127 -6.26 -14.74 -14.83
CA PHE A 127 -5.35 -14.24 -15.84
C PHE A 127 -6.09 -13.54 -16.97
N GLU A 128 -5.58 -12.37 -17.37
CA GLU A 128 -6.07 -11.60 -18.52
C GLU A 128 -5.02 -11.52 -19.62
N ASN A 129 -5.47 -11.64 -20.86
CA ASN A 129 -4.58 -11.57 -22.03
C ASN A 129 -3.98 -10.17 -22.22
N GLU A 130 -4.67 -9.14 -21.76
CA GLU A 130 -4.27 -7.74 -21.88
C GLU A 130 -3.73 -7.19 -20.55
N LEU A 131 -2.95 -6.12 -20.64
CA LEU A 131 -2.52 -5.39 -19.47
C LEU A 131 -3.67 -4.55 -18.93
N ILE A 132 -3.99 -4.70 -17.65
CA ILE A 132 -4.99 -3.85 -16.98
C ILE A 132 -4.47 -2.43 -16.83
N ILE A 133 -3.18 -2.27 -16.51
CA ILE A 133 -2.47 -1.00 -16.55
C ILE A 133 -1.38 -1.11 -17.61
N GLU A 134 -1.47 -0.23 -18.62
CA GLU A 134 -0.43 -0.11 -19.64
C GLU A 134 0.88 0.40 -19.02
N ASP A 135 1.96 -0.34 -19.29
CA ASP A 135 3.32 0.00 -18.91
C ASP A 135 4.24 -0.30 -20.10
N ASP A 136 4.67 0.75 -20.78
CA ASP A 136 5.57 0.67 -21.95
C ASP A 136 6.95 0.09 -21.59
N SER A 137 7.33 0.12 -20.32
CA SER A 137 8.60 -0.45 -19.84
C SER A 137 8.52 -1.95 -19.62
N PHE A 138 7.30 -2.52 -19.50
CA PHE A 138 7.11 -3.94 -19.24
C PHE A 138 7.38 -4.79 -20.49
N PRO A 139 8.17 -5.87 -20.39
CA PRO A 139 8.53 -6.70 -21.55
C PRO A 139 7.33 -7.42 -22.19
N ARG A 140 7.29 -7.43 -23.52
CA ARG A 140 6.25 -8.12 -24.30
C ARG A 140 6.71 -9.53 -24.77
N PRO A 141 5.80 -10.49 -25.00
CA PRO A 141 4.34 -10.41 -24.79
C PRO A 141 4.02 -10.30 -23.29
N ALA A 142 2.89 -9.67 -22.95
CA ALA A 142 2.53 -9.39 -21.56
C ALA A 142 1.05 -9.65 -21.32
N CYS A 143 0.75 -10.22 -20.16
CA CYS A 143 -0.58 -10.54 -19.66
C CYS A 143 -0.69 -10.08 -18.21
N SER A 144 -1.90 -9.91 -17.70
CA SER A 144 -2.12 -9.56 -16.29
C SER A 144 -2.44 -10.80 -15.46
N LEU A 145 -1.82 -10.90 -14.29
CA LEU A 145 -2.29 -11.71 -13.18
C LEU A 145 -3.22 -10.85 -12.33
N ILE A 146 -4.45 -11.31 -12.10
CA ILE A 146 -5.37 -10.74 -11.11
C ILE A 146 -5.30 -11.65 -9.88
N PHE A 147 -5.28 -11.07 -8.70
CA PHE A 147 -5.33 -11.83 -7.45
C PHE A 147 -6.37 -11.29 -6.49
N SER A 148 -6.88 -12.18 -5.66
CA SER A 148 -7.68 -11.87 -4.48
C SER A 148 -7.10 -12.66 -3.31
N CYS A 149 -6.85 -12.01 -2.17
CA CYS A 149 -6.28 -12.67 -1.01
C CYS A 149 -6.76 -12.09 0.31
N GLU A 150 -6.73 -12.90 1.35
CA GLU A 150 -6.99 -12.50 2.72
C GLU A 150 -5.68 -12.51 3.51
N LEU A 151 -5.31 -11.34 4.02
CA LEU A 151 -4.05 -11.13 4.72
C LEU A 151 -4.26 -10.41 6.05
N PRO A 152 -3.43 -10.68 7.07
CA PRO A 152 -3.58 -10.04 8.36
C PRO A 152 -3.30 -8.53 8.29
N TRP A 153 -3.97 -7.77 9.17
CA TRP A 153 -3.57 -6.41 9.47
C TRP A 153 -2.41 -6.42 10.48
N LEU A 154 -1.23 -6.05 10.02
CA LEU A 154 0.02 -6.03 10.78
C LEU A 154 0.48 -4.61 11.15
N LEU A 155 -0.09 -3.58 10.53
CA LEU A 155 0.19 -2.21 10.95
C LEU A 155 -0.30 -2.00 12.40
N PRO A 156 0.57 -1.48 13.29
CA PRO A 156 0.15 -1.17 14.65
C PRO A 156 -0.93 -0.09 14.61
N GLU A 157 -1.82 -0.13 15.60
CA GLU A 157 -2.75 0.98 15.82
C GLU A 157 -1.96 2.29 15.99
N PRO A 158 -2.45 3.40 15.41
CA PRO A 158 -1.83 4.69 15.58
C PRO A 158 -1.64 5.03 17.06
N LYS A 159 -0.45 5.51 17.42
CA LYS A 159 -0.27 6.18 18.71
C LYS A 159 -0.92 7.55 18.62
N ASP A 160 -2.03 7.70 19.32
CA ASP A 160 -2.65 9.00 19.54
C ASP A 160 -1.82 9.80 20.54
N VAL A 161 -1.26 10.93 20.09
CA VAL A 161 -0.56 11.90 20.93
C VAL A 161 -1.31 13.22 20.88
N ARG A 162 -1.38 13.93 22.01
CA ARG A 162 -2.04 15.24 22.00
C ARG A 162 -1.06 16.30 21.53
N TYR A 163 -1.58 17.34 20.88
CA TYR A 163 -0.75 18.49 20.54
C TYR A 163 -0.05 19.11 21.77
N GLU A 164 -0.70 19.09 22.94
CA GLU A 164 -0.10 19.61 24.18
C GLU A 164 1.14 18.82 24.63
N ASP A 165 1.33 17.61 24.11
CA ASP A 165 2.49 16.78 24.40
C ASP A 165 3.69 17.18 23.51
N VAL A 166 3.52 18.02 22.48
CA VAL A 166 4.62 18.51 21.66
C VAL A 166 5.43 19.53 22.45
N SER A 167 6.67 19.18 22.80
CA SER A 167 7.57 20.03 23.57
C SER A 167 8.41 20.95 22.68
N PHE A 168 8.80 20.48 21.48
CA PHE A 168 9.66 21.25 20.57
C PHE A 168 9.47 20.89 19.10
N VAL A 169 9.68 21.87 18.21
CA VAL A 169 9.64 21.74 16.75
C VAL A 169 10.89 22.39 16.16
N ASP A 170 11.69 21.61 15.44
CA ASP A 170 12.84 22.12 14.68
C ASP A 170 12.86 21.57 13.25
N GLU A 171 13.94 21.90 12.55
CA GLU A 171 14.27 21.43 11.21
C GLU A 171 14.55 19.92 11.13
N ARG A 172 14.58 19.19 12.26
CA ARG A 172 14.76 17.73 12.30
C ARG A 172 13.46 17.00 12.62
N GLY A 173 12.52 17.67 13.27
CA GLY A 173 11.17 17.14 13.48
C GLY A 173 10.46 17.64 14.72
N LEU A 174 9.68 16.74 15.32
CA LEU A 174 8.87 16.98 16.52
C LEU A 174 9.45 16.21 17.70
N SER A 175 9.52 16.85 18.86
CA SER A 175 9.82 16.19 20.14
C SER A 175 8.60 16.27 21.05
N PHE A 176 8.34 15.20 21.77
CA PHE A 176 7.24 15.10 22.73
C PHE A 176 7.73 15.22 24.17
N SER A 177 6.80 15.43 25.10
CA SER A 177 7.04 15.58 26.54
C SER A 177 7.54 14.28 27.19
N ASP A 178 7.22 13.13 26.60
CA ASP A 178 7.71 11.80 26.99
C ASP A 178 9.11 11.48 26.46
N GLY A 179 9.71 12.40 25.68
CA GLY A 179 11.03 12.24 25.08
C GLY A 179 11.03 11.56 23.71
N GLU A 180 9.88 11.10 23.21
CA GLU A 180 9.76 10.57 21.85
C GLU A 180 9.99 11.65 20.79
N LYS A 181 10.40 11.21 19.60
CA LYS A 181 10.70 12.08 18.46
C LYS A 181 10.18 11.51 17.16
N VAL A 182 9.60 12.38 16.35
CA VAL A 182 9.18 12.12 14.96
C VAL A 182 10.11 12.92 14.07
N PHE A 183 10.91 12.26 13.22
CA PHE A 183 11.85 12.95 12.32
C PHE A 183 11.29 13.04 10.90
N PHE A 184 11.57 14.11 10.16
CA PHE A 184 11.09 14.24 8.78
C PHE A 184 12.09 13.69 7.75
N ALA A 185 11.57 13.17 6.63
CA ALA A 185 12.34 12.50 5.58
C ALA A 185 13.49 13.37 5.02
N ASP A 186 13.22 14.66 4.82
CA ASP A 186 14.16 15.60 4.21
C ASP A 186 15.36 15.93 5.13
N CYS A 187 15.29 15.54 6.40
CA CYS A 187 16.34 15.71 7.41
C CYS A 187 17.32 14.52 7.45
N ALA A 188 17.09 13.47 6.64
CA ALA A 188 17.82 12.21 6.73
C ALA A 188 19.26 12.25 6.15
N GLY A 189 19.67 13.35 5.50
CA GLY A 189 20.96 13.51 4.81
C GLY A 189 22.25 13.52 5.65
N PHE A 190 22.22 13.11 6.93
CA PHE A 190 23.43 13.03 7.77
C PHE A 190 23.93 11.59 7.94
N PRO A 191 25.16 11.25 7.53
CA PRO A 191 25.75 9.96 7.87
C PRO A 191 26.18 9.95 9.34
N SER A 192 26.02 8.81 9.99
CA SER A 192 26.44 8.48 11.36
C SER A 192 25.52 8.96 12.50
N SER A 193 24.64 8.06 12.94
CA SER A 193 24.68 7.60 14.33
C SER A 193 24.01 6.23 14.38
N LYS A 194 24.31 5.46 15.42
CA LYS A 194 23.69 4.17 15.73
C LYS A 194 22.19 4.29 16.10
N ASP A 195 21.57 5.45 15.85
CA ASP A 195 20.17 5.71 16.12
C ASP A 195 19.34 5.39 14.88
N LYS A 196 18.40 4.46 15.05
CA LYS A 196 17.41 4.10 14.04
C LYS A 196 16.63 5.37 13.64
N LYS A 197 16.96 5.98 12.51
CA LYS A 197 16.29 7.21 12.04
C LYS A 197 14.85 6.90 11.61
N TYR A 198 13.89 7.62 12.18
CA TYR A 198 12.46 7.41 11.98
C TYR A 198 11.89 8.46 11.03
N ILE A 199 11.70 8.09 9.77
CA ILE A 199 11.21 8.98 8.70
C ILE A 199 9.70 9.16 8.82
N ALA A 200 9.20 10.40 8.94
CA ALA A 200 7.80 10.78 9.06
C ALA A 200 7.21 11.41 7.79
N TYR A 201 6.05 10.92 7.34
CA TYR A 201 5.25 11.53 6.27
C TYR A 201 3.94 12.09 6.83
N LYS A 202 3.39 13.17 6.25
CA LYS A 202 2.07 13.70 6.64
C LYS A 202 0.96 12.97 5.89
N ASN A 203 -0.08 12.49 6.59
CA ASN A 203 -1.31 12.04 5.92
C ASN A 203 -2.19 13.25 5.55
N PHE A 204 -2.36 13.53 4.27
CA PHE A 204 -3.24 14.62 3.80
C PHE A 204 -4.73 14.22 3.83
N SER A 205 -5.03 12.93 3.82
CA SER A 205 -6.40 12.40 3.89
C SER A 205 -6.95 12.31 5.32
N ALA A 206 -6.13 12.62 6.33
CA ALA A 206 -6.54 12.60 7.73
C ALA A 206 -7.68 13.61 7.97
N ARG A 207 -8.84 13.12 8.42
CA ARG A 207 -9.98 13.97 8.77
C ARG A 207 -9.60 14.87 9.95
N GLN A 208 -9.68 16.20 9.74
CA GLN A 208 -9.50 17.18 10.81
C GLN A 208 -10.37 16.81 12.04
N PRO A 209 -9.89 17.02 13.28
CA PRO A 209 -8.80 17.91 13.69
C PRO A 209 -7.49 17.19 14.06
N CYS A 210 -6.99 16.28 13.25
CA CYS A 210 -5.70 15.62 13.51
C CYS A 210 -4.68 15.91 12.40
N LEU A 211 -3.40 15.86 12.77
CA LEU A 211 -2.28 15.74 11.84
C LEU A 211 -1.64 14.37 12.08
N GLU A 212 -1.58 13.53 11.06
CA GLU A 212 -0.95 12.22 11.16
C GLU A 212 0.45 12.27 10.57
N PHE A 213 1.41 11.73 11.32
CA PHE A 213 2.81 11.62 10.99
C PHE A 213 3.22 10.15 10.99
N TRP A 214 3.92 9.70 9.94
CA TRP A 214 4.17 8.28 9.71
C TRP A 214 5.63 7.90 9.86
N THR A 215 6.05 7.40 11.02
CA THR A 215 7.42 6.86 11.17
C THR A 215 7.56 5.44 10.64
N ARG A 216 8.75 5.04 10.16
CA ARG A 216 9.05 3.65 9.70
C ARG A 216 8.53 2.53 10.62
N PRO A 217 8.55 2.65 11.97
CA PRO A 217 7.95 1.64 12.85
C PRO A 217 6.53 1.94 13.36
N TRP A 218 6.04 3.18 13.30
CA TRP A 218 4.74 3.56 13.92
C TRP A 218 4.05 4.72 13.20
N GLN A 219 2.71 4.68 13.17
CA GLN A 219 1.89 5.87 12.92
C GLN A 219 1.76 6.67 14.21
N THR A 220 2.06 7.97 14.14
CA THR A 220 1.83 8.93 15.22
C THR A 220 0.73 9.89 14.78
N LYS A 221 -0.41 9.84 15.45
CA LYS A 221 -1.55 10.72 15.18
C LYS A 221 -1.54 11.85 16.20
N ILE A 222 -1.15 13.04 15.77
CA ILE A 222 -1.27 14.25 16.60
C ILE A 222 -2.71 14.71 16.58
N ILE A 223 -3.42 14.41 17.66
CA ILE A 223 -4.80 14.82 17.87
C ILE A 223 -4.81 16.23 18.44
N PHE A 224 -5.47 17.14 17.72
CA PHE A 224 -5.93 18.39 18.29
C PHE A 224 -7.33 18.12 18.81
N SER A 225 -7.52 18.14 20.13
CA SER A 225 -8.82 17.79 20.72
C SER A 225 -9.97 18.55 20.03
N ARG A 226 -11.05 17.85 19.68
CA ARG A 226 -12.25 18.45 19.05
C ARG A 226 -12.94 19.46 19.98
N ASN A 227 -12.73 19.30 21.30
CA ASN A 227 -13.11 20.30 22.29
C ASN A 227 -12.35 21.62 22.11
N GLY A 228 -11.24 21.65 21.37
CA GLY A 228 -10.42 22.82 21.01
C GLY A 228 -10.82 23.58 19.75
N PHE A 229 -11.62 22.98 18.85
CA PHE A 229 -12.01 23.67 17.60
C PHE A 229 -12.94 24.86 17.88
N PHE A 230 -13.71 24.76 18.98
CA PHE A 230 -14.56 25.83 19.51
C PHE A 230 -14.12 26.37 20.88
N SER A 231 -13.18 25.74 21.62
CA SER A 231 -12.69 26.30 22.89
C SER A 231 -11.54 27.29 22.70
N GLY A 232 -11.93 28.53 22.47
CA GLY A 232 -11.10 29.69 22.83
C GLY A 232 -10.05 30.13 21.81
N ILE A 233 -9.73 31.42 21.89
CA ILE A 233 -8.75 32.13 21.05
C ILE A 233 -7.34 31.49 21.15
N ARG A 234 -7.03 30.88 22.29
CA ARG A 234 -5.71 30.31 22.60
C ARG A 234 -5.37 29.06 21.78
N ALA A 235 -6.32 28.15 21.57
CA ALA A 235 -6.10 26.93 20.79
C ALA A 235 -5.83 27.25 19.30
N ARG A 236 -6.60 28.19 18.73
CA ARG A 236 -6.39 28.68 17.34
C ARG A 236 -5.05 29.39 17.17
N PHE A 237 -4.61 30.15 18.18
CA PHE A 237 -3.31 30.81 18.16
C PHE A 237 -2.16 29.79 18.20
N LEU A 238 -2.25 28.79 19.07
CA LEU A 238 -1.24 27.73 19.19
C LEU A 238 -1.14 26.90 17.90
N MET A 239 -2.27 26.49 17.31
CA MET A 239 -2.30 25.81 16.02
C MET A 239 -1.64 26.65 14.92
N ARG A 240 -2.02 27.93 14.79
CA ARG A 240 -1.40 28.82 13.80
C ARG A 240 0.10 28.99 14.04
N LYS A 241 0.54 29.05 15.30
CA LYS A 241 1.96 29.12 15.65
C LYS A 241 2.70 27.84 15.27
N PHE A 242 2.10 26.69 15.54
CA PHE A 242 2.62 25.37 15.17
C PHE A 242 2.71 25.19 13.66
N LEU A 243 1.62 25.45 12.93
CA LEU A 243 1.61 25.41 11.47
C LEU A 243 2.62 26.40 10.87
N LYS A 244 2.75 27.62 11.42
CA LYS A 244 3.79 28.57 10.99
C LYS A 244 5.20 28.06 11.23
N GLN A 245 5.45 27.39 12.36
CA GLN A 245 6.74 26.75 12.61
C GLN A 245 6.97 25.63 11.61
N LEU A 246 5.94 24.85 11.30
CA LEU A 246 6.06 23.81 10.29
C LEU A 246 6.42 24.39 8.92
N PHE A 247 5.67 25.38 8.45
CA PHE A 247 5.95 26.07 7.18
C PHE A 247 7.31 26.74 7.16
N LYS A 248 7.76 27.33 8.27
CA LYS A 248 9.08 27.97 8.37
C LYS A 248 10.21 27.00 8.04
N TYR A 249 10.08 25.73 8.43
CA TYR A 249 11.09 24.71 8.20
C TYR A 249 10.87 23.95 6.87
N GLY A 250 10.10 24.51 5.94
CA GLY A 250 9.89 23.92 4.62
C GLY A 250 8.86 22.79 4.58
N TYR A 251 8.12 22.55 5.67
CA TYR A 251 7.04 21.59 5.67
C TYR A 251 5.81 22.23 5.00
N GLU A 252 5.74 22.18 3.68
CA GLU A 252 4.64 22.75 2.90
C GLU A 252 3.36 21.90 3.03
N ALA A 253 2.22 22.59 3.03
CA ALA A 253 0.91 22.00 2.86
C ALA A 253 0.62 22.08 1.37
N LEU A 254 0.76 20.96 0.68
CA LEU A 254 -0.02 20.72 -0.53
C LEU A 254 -1.48 20.45 -0.13
#